data_AF-A0A9D8HKF1-F1
#
_entry.id   AF-A0A9D8HKF1-F1
#
_cell.length_a   1.000
_cell.length_b   1.000
_cell.length_c   1.000
_cell.angle_alpha   90.00
_cell.angle_beta   90.00
_cell.angle_gamma   90.00
#
_symmetry.space_group_name_H-M   'P 1'
#
loop_
_entity.id
_entity.type
_entity.pdbx_description
1 polymer ?
#
loop_
_entity_poly.entity_id
_entity_poly.type
_entity_poly.pdbx_seq_one_letter_code
_entity_poly.pdbx_strand_id
1 'polypeptide(L)'
;LSEDKVKRLIPCTNCRYCMPCTNNVAIPEIFKLINYYTLTGLRNIYDNQSELSYECTECGECEKKCPQQIKIIDKLKECHVALTGKS
;
A
#
# COMPACT_ATOMS: atom_id res chain seq x y z
N LEU A 1 -8.11 10.82 -16.85
CA LEU A 1 -7.56 10.88 -15.48
C LEU A 1 -6.71 12.14 -15.39
N SER A 2 -6.82 12.99 -14.37
CA SER A 2 -5.93 14.15 -14.25
C SER A 2 -4.49 13.71 -14.00
N GLU A 3 -3.51 14.48 -14.45
CA GLU A 3 -2.09 14.19 -14.24
C GLU A 3 -1.75 14.03 -12.75
N ASP A 4 -2.41 14.81 -11.89
CA ASP A 4 -2.22 14.77 -10.43
C ASP A 4 -2.67 13.45 -9.80
N LYS A 5 -3.63 12.74 -10.40
CA LYS A 5 -4.03 11.41 -9.94
C LYS A 5 -3.00 10.38 -10.35
N VAL A 6 -2.45 10.45 -11.57
CA VAL A 6 -1.41 9.52 -12.06
C VAL A 6 -0.17 9.58 -11.17
N LYS A 7 0.29 10.79 -10.81
CA LYS A 7 1.49 10.99 -9.97
C LYS A 7 1.36 10.42 -8.56
N ARG A 8 0.13 10.25 -8.06
CA ARG A 8 -0.16 9.68 -6.74
C ARG A 8 -0.25 8.15 -6.72
N LEU A 9 -0.27 7.51 -7.89
CA LEU A 9 -0.31 6.06 -7.96
C LEU A 9 1.01 5.46 -7.51
N ILE A 10 0.92 4.40 -6.70
CA ILE A 10 2.06 3.58 -6.32
C ILE A 10 2.40 2.68 -7.50
N PRO A 11 3.65 2.71 -8.03
CA PRO A 11 4.05 1.93 -9.20
C PRO A 11 4.29 0.44 -8.87
N CYS A 12 3.40 -0.16 -8.09
CA CYS A 12 3.41 -1.57 -7.72
C CYS A 12 2.78 -2.41 -8.83
N THR A 13 3.50 -3.42 -9.30
CA THR A 13 3.05 -4.37 -10.33
C THR A 13 2.36 -5.61 -9.75
N ASN A 14 2.18 -5.66 -8.43
CA ASN A 14 1.63 -6.81 -7.71
C ASN A 14 2.44 -8.11 -7.93
N CYS A 15 3.76 -8.01 -8.09
CA CYS A 15 4.66 -9.14 -8.31
C CYS A 15 4.90 -10.02 -7.07
N ARG A 16 4.55 -9.53 -5.87
CA ARG A 16 4.63 -10.22 -4.57
C ARG A 16 6.03 -10.64 -4.08
N TYR A 17 7.11 -10.10 -4.66
CA TYR A 17 8.48 -10.36 -4.19
C TYR A 17 8.72 -9.89 -2.74
N CYS A 18 7.99 -8.87 -2.29
CA CYS A 18 8.04 -8.38 -0.92
C CYS A 18 7.37 -9.32 0.11
N MET A 19 6.74 -10.42 -0.33
CA MET A 19 5.99 -11.35 0.51
C MET A 19 6.77 -12.65 0.79
N PRO A 20 6.47 -13.37 1.89
CA PRO A 20 5.64 -12.91 3.00
C PRO A 20 6.34 -11.80 3.80
N CYS A 21 5.55 -10.88 4.38
CA CYS A 21 6.05 -9.95 5.38
C CYS A 21 6.12 -10.66 6.73
N THR A 22 7.24 -10.52 7.44
CA THR A 22 7.45 -11.09 8.78
C THR A 22 6.47 -10.57 9.83
N ASN A 23 5.87 -9.40 9.61
CA ASN A 23 4.83 -8.81 10.46
C ASN A 23 3.44 -8.89 9.83
N ASN A 24 3.23 -9.85 8.91
CA ASN A 24 1.93 -10.15 8.31
C ASN A 24 1.24 -8.99 7.55
N VAL A 25 2.01 -7.99 7.10
CA VAL A 25 1.49 -6.87 6.30
C VAL A 25 1.22 -7.33 4.86
N ALA A 26 -0.01 -7.16 4.38
CA ALA A 26 -0.45 -7.47 3.02
C ALA A 26 -0.07 -6.35 2.03
N ILE A 27 1.24 -6.18 1.79
CA ILE A 27 1.80 -5.02 1.07
C ILE A 27 1.18 -4.83 -0.33
N PRO A 28 1.15 -5.85 -1.21
CA PRO A 28 0.60 -5.67 -2.55
C PRO A 28 -0.89 -5.32 -2.55
N GLU A 29 -1.66 -5.90 -1.63
CA GLU A 29 -3.09 -5.67 -1.47
C GLU A 29 -3.39 -4.24 -1.01
N ILE A 30 -2.65 -3.73 -0.02
CA ILE A 30 -2.74 -2.34 0.43
C ILE A 30 -2.47 -1.37 -0.73
N PHE A 31 -1.41 -1.61 -1.52
CA PHE A 31 -1.05 -0.73 -2.63
C PHE A 31 -2.09 -0.76 -3.76
N LYS A 32 -2.62 -1.94 -4.09
CA LYS A 32 -3.71 -2.08 -5.07
C LYS A 32 -4.93 -1.29 -4.62
N LEU A 33 -5.27 -1.37 -3.33
CA LEU A 33 -6.42 -0.71 -2.73
C LEU A 33 -6.28 0.82 -2.75
N ILE A 34 -5.12 1.36 -2.37
CA ILE A 34 -4.88 2.81 -2.44
C ILE A 34 -4.85 3.34 -3.86
N ASN A 35 -4.29 2.59 -4.82
CA ASN A 35 -4.37 2.97 -6.23
C ASN A 35 -5.82 3.03 -6.71
N TYR A 36 -6.62 2.01 -6.37
CA TYR A 36 -8.05 1.99 -6.71
C TYR A 36 -8.80 3.19 -6.10
N TYR A 37 -8.56 3.48 -4.82
CA TYR A 37 -9.15 4.64 -4.14
C TYR A 37 -8.72 5.96 -4.80
N THR A 38 -7.45 6.11 -5.16
CA THR A 38 -6.92 7.31 -5.83
C THR A 38 -7.59 7.54 -7.20
N LEU A 39 -7.87 6.47 -7.94
CA LEU A 39 -8.53 6.54 -9.24
C LEU A 39 -10.01 6.87 -9.10
N THR A 40 -10.73 6.11 -8.27
CA THR A 40 -12.20 6.07 -8.25
C THR A 40 -12.83 6.96 -7.18
N GLY A 41 -12.11 7.26 -6.10
CA GLY A 41 -12.65 7.90 -4.90
C GLY A 41 -13.54 6.98 -4.04
N LEU A 42 -13.73 5.73 -4.43
CA LEU A 42 -14.61 4.78 -3.74
C LEU A 42 -13.88 4.10 -2.59
N ARG A 43 -14.34 4.34 -1.36
CA ARG A 43 -13.79 3.74 -0.14
C ARG A 43 -14.42 2.39 0.23
N ASN A 44 -15.51 2.00 -0.45
CA ASN A 44 -16.38 0.87 -0.07
C ASN A 44 -15.71 -0.52 -0.13
N ILE A 45 -14.53 -0.66 -0.74
CA ILE A 45 -13.74 -1.91 -0.69
C ILE A 45 -13.01 -2.04 0.67
N TYR A 46 -12.84 -0.93 1.39
CA TYR A 46 -12.12 -0.87 2.66
C TYR A 46 -12.97 -1.33 3.85
N ASP A 47 -14.28 -1.03 3.85
CA ASP A 47 -15.16 -1.37 4.98
C ASP A 47 -15.33 -2.89 5.17
N ASN A 48 -15.09 -3.69 4.13
CA ASN A 48 -15.04 -5.16 4.20
C ASN A 48 -13.65 -5.71 4.54
N GLN A 49 -12.64 -4.85 4.76
CA GLN A 49 -11.27 -5.25 5.06
C GLN A 49 -10.82 -4.81 6.45
N SER A 50 -11.67 -5.07 7.46
CA SER A 50 -11.29 -4.99 8.88
C SER A 50 -10.08 -5.88 9.25
N GLU A 51 -9.56 -6.67 8.31
CA GLU A 51 -8.45 -7.60 8.47
C GLU A 51 -7.15 -7.18 7.76
N LEU A 52 -7.07 -5.97 7.18
CA LEU A 52 -5.77 -5.47 6.71
C LEU A 52 -4.87 -5.18 7.91
N SER A 53 -4.15 -6.21 8.36
CA SER A 53 -3.13 -6.10 9.40
C SER A 53 -2.06 -5.11 8.93
N TYR A 54 -2.01 -3.98 9.62
CA TYR A 54 -0.98 -2.97 9.47
C TYR A 54 -0.16 -2.96 10.75
N GLU A 55 0.81 -3.87 10.83
CA GLU A 55 1.79 -3.94 11.92
C GLU A 55 3.21 -3.77 11.36
N CYS A 56 3.40 -2.78 10.49
CA CYS A 56 4.71 -2.51 9.92
C CYS A 56 5.68 -2.04 11.02
N THR A 57 6.73 -2.83 11.29
CA THR A 57 7.82 -2.48 12.22
C THR A 57 9.01 -1.83 11.53
N GLU A 58 8.85 -1.43 10.27
CA GLU A 58 9.89 -0.75 9.47
C GLU A 58 11.19 -1.58 9.31
N CYS A 59 11.10 -2.91 9.31
CA CYS A 59 12.26 -3.81 9.23
C CYS A 59 13.07 -3.73 7.90
N GLY A 60 12.49 -3.16 6.84
CA GLY A 60 13.16 -2.94 5.56
C GLY A 60 13.34 -4.17 4.66
N GLU A 61 12.92 -5.37 5.07
CA GLU A 61 13.08 -6.60 4.28
C GLU A 61 12.33 -6.55 2.95
N CYS A 62 11.14 -5.96 2.95
CA CYS A 62 10.31 -5.83 1.76
C CYS A 62 10.96 -4.96 0.67
N GLU A 63 11.63 -3.87 1.05
CA GLU A 63 12.28 -2.94 0.11
C GLU A 63 13.47 -3.60 -0.58
N LYS A 64 14.27 -4.40 0.15
CA LYS A 64 15.39 -5.16 -0.42
C LYS A 64 14.94 -6.15 -1.49
N LYS A 65 13.71 -6.67 -1.38
CA LYS A 65 13.13 -7.63 -2.32
C LYS A 65 12.37 -6.96 -3.47
N CYS A 66 12.09 -5.65 -3.41
CA CYS A 66 11.24 -4.98 -4.38
C CYS A 66 12.01 -4.70 -5.69
N PRO A 67 11.67 -5.34 -6.82
CA PRO A 67 12.37 -5.09 -8.08
C PRO A 67 12.08 -3.70 -8.67
N GLN A 68 10.98 -3.07 -8.27
CA GLN A 68 10.63 -1.69 -8.66
C GLN A 68 11.29 -0.62 -7.76
N GLN A 69 12.08 -1.02 -6.76
CA GLN A 69 12.74 -0.11 -5.80
C GLN A 69 11.77 0.86 -5.11
N ILE A 70 10.54 0.42 -4.87
CA ILE A 70 9.53 1.21 -4.16
C ILE A 70 9.99 1.38 -2.72
N LYS A 71 9.88 2.62 -2.21
CA LYS A 71 9.97 2.93 -0.77
C LYS A 71 8.73 2.41 -0.06
N ILE A 72 8.67 1.09 0.11
CA ILE A 72 7.49 0.39 0.61
C ILE A 72 7.09 0.90 1.98
N ILE A 73 8.05 1.15 2.88
CA ILE A 73 7.74 1.61 4.24
C ILE A 73 7.07 2.99 4.20
N ASP A 74 7.62 3.93 3.45
CA ASP A 74 7.06 5.28 3.30
C ASP A 74 5.66 5.22 2.68
N LYS A 75 5.49 4.41 1.63
CA LYS A 75 4.17 4.20 1.00
C LYS A 75 3.17 3.56 1.94
N LEU A 76 3.58 2.60 2.76
CA LEU A 76 2.73 2.00 3.78
C LEU A 76 2.26 3.03 4.82
N LYS A 77 3.11 3.96 5.25
CA LYS A 77 2.71 5.08 6.14
C LYS A 77 1.70 6.00 5.47
N GLU A 78 1.96 6.41 4.23
CA GLU A 78 1.01 7.21 3.44
C GLU A 78 -0.36 6.50 3.31
N CYS A 79 -0.33 5.20 3.01
CA CYS A 79 -1.53 4.36 2.94
C CYS A 79 -2.26 4.35 4.29
N HIS A 80 -1.56 4.12 5.40
CA HIS A 80 -2.19 4.07 6.73
C HIS A 80 -2.95 5.37 7.04
N VAL A 81 -2.32 6.53 6.84
CA VAL A 81 -2.95 7.84 7.06
C VAL A 81 -4.17 8.02 6.16
N ALA A 82 -4.05 7.70 4.87
CA ALA A 82 -5.17 7.81 3.92
C ALA A 82 -6.34 6.87 4.26
N LEU A 83 -6.06 5.75 4.92
CA LEU A 83 -7.04 4.71 5.21
C LEU A 83 -7.67 4.85 6.59
N THR A 84 -6.94 5.27 7.61
CA THR A 84 -7.46 5.39 8.99
C THR A 84 -7.85 6.82 9.35
N GLY A 85 -7.38 7.83 8.60
CA GLY A 85 -7.55 9.24 8.94
C GLY A 85 -6.86 9.64 10.25
N LYS A 86 -5.99 8.78 10.80
CA LYS A 86 -5.20 9.03 12.00
C LYS A 86 -3.74 9.18 11.61
N SER A 87 -3.18 10.34 11.94
CA SER A 87 -1.76 10.70 11.86
C SER A 87 -1.02 10.20 13.10
#